data_AF-A0A842LMD7-F1
#
_entry.id   AF-A0A842LMD7-F1
#
_cell.length_a   1.000
_cell.length_b   1.000
_cell.length_c   1.000
_cell.angle_alpha   90.00
_cell.angle_beta   90.00
_cell.angle_gamma   90.00
#
_symmetry.space_group_name_H-M   'P 1'
#
loop_
_entity.id
_entity.type
_entity.pdbx_description
1 polymer ?
#
loop_
_entity_poly.entity_id
_entity_poly.type
_entity_poly.pdbx_seq_one_letter_code
_entity_poly.pdbx_strand_id
1 'polypeptide(L)' 'LIAVDTPCPIFIAPEVEGCESITALVTMRVVDACGAVAEDQVVITVLNVNRPPTVKADP' A
#
# COMPACT_ATOMS: atom_id res chain seq x y z
N LEU A 1 8.10 0.84 -0.54
CA LEU A 1 8.65 -0.20 -1.43
C LEU A 1 7.65 -1.34 -1.47
N ILE A 2 7.05 -1.63 -2.63
CA ILE A 2 6.28 -2.86 -2.83
C ILE A 2 7.29 -3.87 -3.37
N ALA A 3 7.53 -4.96 -2.65
CA ALA A 3 8.33 -6.07 -3.16
C ALA A 3 7.45 -6.83 -4.18
N VAL A 4 7.60 -6.49 -5.46
CA VAL A 4 6.72 -6.96 -6.55
C VAL A 4 7.07 -8.36 -7.08
N ASP A 5 8.18 -8.96 -6.64
CA ASP A 5 8.66 -10.27 -7.11
C ASP A 5 8.57 -11.38 -6.05
N THR A 6 7.68 -11.23 -5.07
CA THR A 6 7.40 -12.26 -4.06
C THR A 6 5.93 -12.65 -4.08
N PRO A 7 5.57 -13.92 -3.90
CA PRO A 7 4.17 -14.34 -3.74
C PRO A 7 3.52 -13.76 -2.47
N CYS A 8 4.31 -13.17 -1.57
CA CYS A 8 3.83 -12.52 -0.35
C CYS A 8 4.29 -11.05 -0.31
N PRO A 9 3.68 -10.16 -1.11
CA PRO A 9 4.02 -8.74 -1.08
C PRO A 9 3.55 -8.08 0.21
N ILE A 10 4.27 -7.04 0.64
CA ILE A 10 3.90 -6.24 1.82
C ILE A 10 3.44 -4.85 1.34
N PHE A 11 2.26 -4.44 1.78
CA PHE A 11 1.75 -3.09 1.65
C PHE A 11 1.90 -2.34 2.98
N ILE A 12 2.56 -1.18 2.97
CA ILE A 12 2.66 -0.28 4.12
C ILE A 12 1.78 0.92 3.81
N ALA A 13 0.75 1.14 4.62
CA ALA A 13 -0.14 2.28 4.46
C ALA A 13 0.64 3.60 4.57
N PRO A 14 0.42 4.58 3.67
CA PRO A 14 1.07 5.87 3.72
C PRO A 14 0.50 6.74 4.85
N GLU A 15 1.19 7.83 5.16
CA GLU A 15 0.56 8.94 5.88
C GLU A 15 -0.47 9.62 4.98
N VAL A 16 -1.58 10.04 5.58
CA VAL A 16 -2.68 10.69 4.87
C VAL A 16 -2.77 12.11 5.39
N GLU A 17 -2.65 13.09 4.49
CA GLU A 17 -2.82 14.50 4.82
C GLU A 17 -4.32 14.86 5.00
N GLY A 18 -4.59 15.92 5.76
CA GLY A 18 -5.95 16.41 5.98
C GLY A 18 -6.71 15.61 7.04
N CYS A 19 -7.98 15.35 6.81
CA CYS A 19 -8.88 14.63 7.75
C CYS A 19 -9.62 13.45 7.09
N GLU A 20 -9.45 13.25 5.78
CA GLU A 20 -10.19 12.23 5.03
C GLU A 20 -9.40 10.93 4.92
N SER A 21 -10.11 9.82 4.70
CA SER A 21 -9.51 8.54 4.32
C SER A 21 -9.19 8.51 2.83
N ILE A 22 -8.18 7.73 2.44
CA ILE A 22 -7.90 7.43 1.03
C ILE A 22 -8.17 5.96 0.72
N THR A 23 -8.39 5.66 -0.56
CA THR A 23 -8.54 4.28 -1.06
C THR A 23 -7.36 3.94 -1.96
N ALA A 24 -6.71 2.81 -1.69
CA ALA A 24 -5.68 2.23 -2.55
C ALA A 24 -6.23 0.96 -3.22
N LEU A 25 -6.21 0.92 -4.55
CA LEU A 25 -6.48 -0.29 -5.31
C LEU A 25 -5.15 -1.01 -5.58
N VAL A 26 -4.98 -2.19 -5.00
CA VAL A 26 -3.79 -3.02 -5.18
C VAL A 26 -4.14 -4.17 -6.11
N THR A 27 -3.46 -4.24 -7.26
CA THR A 27 -3.61 -5.35 -8.20
C THR A 27 -2.42 -6.30 -8.05
N MET A 28 -2.70 -7.58 -7.82
CA MET A 28 -1.70 -8.64 -7.89
C MET A 28 -1.83 -9.35 -9.22
N ARG A 29 -0.71 -9.51 -9.92
CA ARG A 29 -0.63 -10.21 -11.19
C ARG A 29 0.43 -11.29 -11.09
N VAL A 30 0.05 -12.53 -11.37
CA VAL A 30 0.97 -13.68 -11.40
C VAL A 30 1.04 -14.26 -12.79
N VAL A 31 2.22 -14.75 -13.16
CA VAL A 31 2.46 -15.45 -14.42
C VAL A 31 3.05 -16.82 -14.09
N ASP A 32 2.43 -17.89 -14.57
CA ASP A 32 2.95 -19.24 -14.38
C ASP A 32 4.13 -19.54 -15.34
N ALA A 33 4.78 -20.69 -15.15
CA ALA A 33 5.91 -21.10 -15.98
C ALA A 33 5.54 -21.35 -17.46
N CYS A 34 4.24 -21.53 -17.75
CA CYS A 34 3.70 -21.72 -19.10
C CYS A 34 3.27 -20.39 -19.74
N GLY A 35 3.36 -19.27 -19.02
CA GLY A 35 3.00 -17.94 -19.48
C GLY A 35 1.52 -17.57 -19.28
N ALA A 36 0.72 -18.39 -18.59
CA ALA A 36 -0.64 -18.04 -18.24
C ALA A 36 -0.66 -16.96 -17.14
N VAL A 37 -1.66 -16.10 -17.18
CA VAL A 37 -1.76 -14.92 -16.31
C VAL A 37 -3.01 -15.04 -15.45
N ALA A 38 -2.87 -14.76 -14.15
CA ALA A 38 -3.99 -14.53 -13.26
C ALA A 38 -3.82 -13.17 -12.56
N GLU A 39 -4.93 -12.46 -12.39
CA GLU A 39 -4.99 -11.15 -11.74
C GLU A 39 -6.05 -11.16 -10.64
N ASP A 40 -5.76 -10.47 -9.54
CA ASP A 40 -6.71 -10.24 -8.45
C ASP A 40 -6.54 -8.82 -7.90
N GLN A 41 -7.58 -8.28 -7.27
CA GLN A 41 -7.62 -6.91 -6.77
C GLN A 41 -8.06 -6.84 -5.31
N VAL A 42 -7.35 -6.02 -4.55
CA VAL A 42 -7.68 -5.69 -3.16
C VAL A 42 -7.92 -4.19 -3.05
N VAL A 43 -9.08 -3.82 -2.51
CA VAL A 43 -9.41 -2.43 -2.18
C VAL A 43 -9.05 -2.19 -0.71
N ILE A 44 -8.09 -1.30 -0.46
CA ILE A 44 -7.61 -0.96 0.88
C ILE A 44 -8.07 0.46 1.22
N THR A 45 -8.90 0.61 2.24
CA THR A 45 -9.23 1.93 2.80
C THR A 45 -8.22 2.28 3.90
N VAL A 46 -7.46 3.34 3.69
CA VAL A 46 -6.49 3.88 4.66
C VAL A 46 -7.18 5.00 5.43
N LEU A 47 -7.43 4.75 6.70
CA LEU A 47 -8.02 5.71 7.61
C LEU A 47 -6.96 6.69 8.11
N ASN A 48 -7.28 7.98 8.09
CA ASN A 48 -6.48 8.98 8.77
C ASN A 48 -6.80 8.96 10.26
N VAL A 49 -5.86 8.44 11.06
CA VAL A 49 -5.98 8.33 12.52
C VAL A 49 -5.01 9.29 13.17
N ASN A 50 -5.40 9.85 14.31
CA ASN A 50 -4.56 10.79 15.04
C ASN A 50 -3.21 10.16 15.42
N ARG A 51 -2.12 10.81 15.02
CA ARG A 51 -0.74 10.44 15.38
C ARG A 51 -0.11 11.53 16.23
N PRO A 52 0.78 11.18 17.18
CA PRO A 52 1.52 12.18 17.93
C PRO A 52 2.31 13.09 16.98
N PRO A 53 2.44 14.38 17.29
CA PRO A 53 3.20 15.30 16.46
C PRO A 53 4.67 14.90 16.43
N THR A 54 5.30 15.01 15.25
CA THR A 54 6.75 14.86 15.11
C THR A 54 7.39 16.24 15.09
N VAL A 55 8.25 16.55 16.08
CA VAL A 55 9.00 17.81 16.12
C VAL A 55 10.38 17.57 15.53
N LYS A 56 10.75 18.34 14.50
CA LYS A 56 12.13 18.42 14.00
C LYS A 56 12.70 19.77 14.42
N ALA A 57 13.68 19.75 15.32
CA ALA A 57 14.43 20.96 15.67
C ALA A 57 15.43 21.27 14.55
N ASP A 58 15.44 22.52 14.10
CA ASP A 58 16.54 23.13 13.34
C ASP A 58 17.52 23.84 14.31
N PRO A 59 18.84 23.92 13.98
CA PRO A 59 19.84 24.59 14.81
C PRO A 59 19.66 26.12 14.89
#